data_AF-A0A7X4HZF1-F1
#
_entry.id   AF-A0A7X4HZF1-F1
#
_cell.length_a   1.000
_cell.length_b   1.000
_cell.length_c   1.000
_cell.angle_alpha   90.00
_cell.angle_beta   90.00
_cell.angle_gamma   90.00
#
_symmetry.space_group_name_H-M   'P 1'
#
loop_
_entity.id
_entity.type
_entity.pdbx_description
1 polymer ?
#
loop_
_entity_poly.entity_id
_entity_poly.type
_entity_poly.pdbx_seq_one_letter_code
_entity_poly.pdbx_strand_id
1 'polypeptide(L)'
;MRRVLARNHTPSRRDMLVQTAGPATECRMNAGFAKIYSLLCEYCGMYDGRVGAALGLLVRQFCDDTLRSEVPPPLAFAFGSAREGSNPKNPKMRNPSRGSLRFPKLRQDSRFHTEHVMRANWLLRRTLEDNPGTFREGEDGFHELAAGLFMVGYDLGPAGLRARR
;
A
#
# COMPACT_ATOMS: atom_id res chain seq x y z
N MET A 1 -23.34 1.07 5.25
CA MET A 1 -22.20 0.57 4.45
C MET A 1 -21.22 1.72 4.25
N ARG A 2 -20.09 1.75 4.97
CA ARG A 2 -19.13 2.88 4.94
C ARG A 2 -18.18 2.70 3.76
N ARG A 3 -18.31 3.54 2.73
CA ARG A 3 -17.45 3.53 1.55
C ARG A 3 -16.30 4.51 1.73
N VAL A 4 -15.07 4.04 1.59
CA VAL A 4 -13.92 4.91 1.33
C VAL A 4 -13.96 5.22 -0.17
N LEU A 5 -14.35 6.44 -0.53
CA LEU A 5 -14.44 6.86 -1.93
C LEU A 5 -13.03 7.17 -2.46
N ALA A 6 -12.66 6.54 -3.58
CA ALA A 6 -11.45 6.90 -4.31
C ALA A 6 -11.58 8.30 -4.91
N ARG A 7 -10.53 9.12 -4.80
CA ARG A 7 -10.49 10.48 -5.34
C ARG A 7 -9.12 10.78 -5.97
N ASN A 8 -9.09 11.64 -6.98
CA ASN A 8 -7.91 11.93 -7.80
C ASN A 8 -7.02 13.06 -7.26
N HIS A 9 -6.92 13.20 -5.93
CA HIS A 9 -6.12 14.26 -5.29
C HIS A 9 -5.27 13.70 -4.15
N THR A 10 -4.38 14.49 -3.54
CA THR A 10 -3.69 14.06 -2.32
C THR A 10 -4.68 13.95 -1.17
N PRO A 11 -4.69 12.86 -0.37
CA PRO A 11 -5.62 12.73 0.74
C PRO A 11 -5.61 13.97 1.64
N SER A 12 -6.77 14.61 1.79
CA SER A 12 -6.96 15.78 2.62
C SER A 12 -7.47 15.36 4.00
N ARG A 13 -7.47 16.30 4.96
CA ARG A 13 -8.06 16.09 6.28
C ARG A 13 -9.49 15.56 6.22
N ARG A 14 -10.30 16.06 5.26
CA ARG A 14 -11.70 15.64 5.08
C ARG A 14 -11.83 14.19 4.64
N ASP A 15 -10.91 13.70 3.82
CA ASP A 15 -10.91 12.32 3.34
C ASP A 15 -10.53 11.33 4.47
N MET A 16 -9.90 11.84 5.53
CA MET A 16 -9.50 11.08 6.70
C MET A 16 -10.55 11.11 7.82
N LEU A 17 -11.73 11.70 7.60
CA LEU A 17 -12.79 11.69 8.60
C LEU A 17 -13.61 10.40 8.54
N VAL A 18 -13.81 9.77 9.69
CA VAL A 18 -14.73 8.64 9.87
C VAL A 18 -15.88 9.13 10.73
N GLN A 19 -17.10 8.95 10.24
CA GLN A 19 -18.31 9.24 10.98
C GLN A 19 -18.93 7.94 11.49
N THR A 20 -19.06 7.84 12.82
CA THR A 20 -19.79 6.77 13.49
C THR A 20 -21.18 7.26 13.90
N ALA A 21 -21.77 6.72 14.96
CA ALA A 21 -23.03 7.21 15.52
C ALA A 21 -22.91 8.63 16.14
N GLY A 22 -21.69 9.20 16.20
CA GLY A 22 -21.41 10.52 16.74
C GLY A 22 -20.72 11.47 15.75
N PRO A 23 -20.13 12.58 16.22
CA PRO A 23 -19.43 13.54 15.38
C PRO A 23 -18.26 12.89 14.63
N ALA A 24 -17.99 13.38 13.42
CA ALA A 24 -16.90 12.87 12.60
C ALA A 24 -15.54 13.07 13.28
N THR A 25 -14.72 12.03 13.34
CA THR A 25 -13.38 12.06 13.92
C THR A 25 -12.33 11.67 12.89
N GLU A 26 -11.09 12.15 13.07
CA GLU A 26 -9.99 11.72 12.22
C GLU A 26 -9.68 10.25 12.42
N CYS A 27 -9.53 9.56 11.30
CA CYS A 27 -9.14 8.17 11.23
C CYS A 27 -7.72 8.01 11.76
N ARG A 28 -7.59 7.28 12.86
CA ARG A 28 -6.30 6.84 13.37
C ARG A 28 -5.92 5.51 12.74
N MET A 29 -4.74 5.48 12.14
CA MET A 29 -4.21 4.31 11.46
C MET A 29 -2.80 3.99 11.95
N ASN A 30 -2.57 2.70 12.15
CA ASN A 30 -1.26 2.09 12.15
C ASN A 30 -1.42 0.72 11.45
N ALA A 31 -0.35 -0.06 11.36
CA ALA A 31 -0.39 -1.37 10.72
C ALA A 31 -1.40 -2.35 11.38
N GLY A 32 -1.72 -2.18 12.65
CA GLY A 32 -2.75 -2.96 13.35
C GLY A 32 -4.16 -2.50 12.99
N PHE A 33 -4.44 -1.20 13.09
CA PHE A 33 -5.75 -0.63 12.74
C PHE A 33 -6.13 -0.92 11.29
N ALA A 34 -5.19 -0.82 10.33
CA ALA A 34 -5.45 -1.13 8.93
C ALA A 34 -5.97 -2.57 8.73
N LYS A 35 -5.51 -3.53 9.55
CA LYS A 35 -5.99 -4.93 9.50
C LYS A 35 -7.37 -5.10 10.11
N ILE A 36 -7.67 -4.35 11.17
CA ILE A 36 -9.02 -4.36 11.75
C ILE A 36 -10.00 -3.77 10.74
N TYR A 37 -9.66 -2.65 10.12
CA TYR A 37 -10.51 -2.02 9.12
C TYR A 37 -10.65 -2.86 7.85
N SER A 38 -9.65 -3.66 7.48
CA SER A 38 -9.78 -4.61 6.36
C SER A 38 -10.74 -5.75 6.60
N LEU A 39 -11.16 -6.00 7.85
CA LEU A 39 -12.22 -6.96 8.14
C LEU A 39 -13.60 -6.30 8.19
N LEU A 40 -13.65 -4.97 8.38
CA LEU A 40 -14.90 -4.24 8.62
C LEU A 40 -15.38 -3.43 7.41
N CYS A 41 -14.50 -3.15 6.45
CA CYS A 41 -14.74 -2.24 5.34
C CYS A 41 -14.45 -2.93 4.01
N GLU A 42 -15.38 -2.81 3.06
CA GLU A 42 -15.30 -3.41 1.71
C GLU A 42 -14.06 -2.97 0.90
N TYR A 43 -13.62 -1.72 1.03
CA TYR A 43 -12.48 -1.16 0.28
C TYR A 43 -11.41 -0.61 1.21
N CYS A 44 -10.99 -1.41 2.20
CA CYS A 44 -9.91 -1.03 3.09
C CYS A 44 -8.87 -2.15 3.17
N GLY A 45 -7.74 -2.00 2.48
CA GLY A 45 -6.75 -3.06 2.40
C GLY A 45 -5.89 -3.07 3.65
N MET A 46 -5.27 -4.22 3.93
CA MET A 46 -4.13 -4.23 4.82
C MET A 46 -3.06 -3.28 4.26
N TYR A 47 -2.54 -2.38 5.09
CA TYR A 47 -1.36 -1.59 4.75
C TYR A 47 -0.36 -1.67 5.89
N ASP A 48 0.63 -2.54 5.72
CA ASP A 48 1.81 -2.61 6.56
C ASP A 48 3.08 -2.41 5.73
N GLY A 49 4.24 -2.60 6.36
CA GLY A 49 5.52 -2.43 5.67
C GLY A 49 5.73 -3.32 4.45
N ARG A 50 5.04 -4.46 4.34
CA ARG A 50 5.12 -5.37 3.18
C ARG A 50 4.29 -4.87 2.03
N VAL A 51 3.03 -4.47 2.27
CA VAL A 51 2.18 -3.93 1.21
C VAL A 51 2.82 -2.67 0.60
N GLY A 52 3.38 -1.79 1.44
CA GLY A 52 4.17 -0.65 0.96
C GLY A 52 5.40 -1.06 0.14
N ALA A 53 6.10 -2.13 0.52
CA ALA A 53 7.23 -2.65 -0.24
C ALA A 53 6.82 -3.20 -1.62
N ALA A 54 5.73 -3.97 -1.70
CA ALA A 54 5.21 -4.51 -2.94
C ALA A 54 4.72 -3.41 -3.89
N LEU A 55 3.96 -2.43 -3.38
CA LEU A 55 3.53 -1.28 -4.16
C LEU A 55 4.73 -0.46 -4.65
N GLY A 56 5.73 -0.24 -3.80
CA GLY A 56 6.96 0.44 -4.20
C GLY A 56 7.73 -0.31 -5.30
N LEU A 57 7.74 -1.65 -5.27
CA LEU A 57 8.33 -2.47 -6.33
C LEU A 57 7.59 -2.29 -7.67
N LEU A 58 6.26 -2.31 -7.65
CA LEU A 58 5.45 -2.07 -8.86
C LEU A 58 5.64 -0.65 -9.41
N VAL A 59 5.69 0.36 -8.53
CA VAL A 59 5.95 1.76 -8.93
C VAL A 59 7.35 1.93 -9.49
N ARG A 60 8.36 1.24 -8.93
CA ARG A 60 9.71 1.23 -9.49
C ARG A 60 9.70 0.67 -10.90
N GLN A 61 9.06 -0.47 -11.12
CA GLN A 61 8.95 -1.09 -12.43
C GLN A 61 8.27 -0.14 -13.43
N PHE A 62 7.16 0.49 -13.02
CA PHE A 62 6.50 1.52 -13.81
C PHE A 62 7.44 2.69 -14.17
N CYS A 63 8.25 3.16 -13.22
CA CYS A 63 9.21 4.25 -13.48
C CYS A 63 10.31 3.81 -14.46
N ASP A 64 10.84 2.59 -14.30
CA ASP A 64 11.83 2.02 -15.22
C ASP A 64 11.25 1.91 -16.64
N ASP A 65 10.03 1.39 -16.77
CA ASP A 65 9.34 1.18 -18.06
C ASP A 65 8.95 2.50 -18.74
N THR A 66 8.73 3.57 -17.96
CA THR A 66 8.30 4.89 -18.46
C THR A 66 9.39 5.95 -18.47
N LEU A 67 10.66 5.59 -18.25
CA LEU A 67 11.75 6.53 -18.47
C LEU A 67 12.01 7.48 -17.28
N ARG A 68 11.42 7.24 -16.10
CA ARG A 68 11.36 8.22 -15.02
C ARG A 68 12.59 8.18 -14.13
N SER A 69 13.14 9.37 -13.87
CA SER A 69 14.27 9.57 -12.95
C SER A 69 13.88 9.65 -11.48
N GLU A 70 12.60 9.90 -11.17
CA GLU A 70 12.08 10.03 -9.81
C GLU A 70 10.72 9.36 -9.63
N VAL A 71 10.42 8.98 -8.38
CA VAL A 71 9.12 8.42 -8.00
C VAL A 71 8.11 9.55 -7.87
N PRO A 72 6.97 9.51 -8.59
CA PRO A 72 5.92 10.51 -8.41
C PRO A 72 5.45 10.55 -6.93
N PRO A 73 5.38 11.73 -6.29
CA PRO A 73 5.07 11.82 -4.86
C PRO A 73 3.79 11.10 -4.40
N PRO A 74 2.68 11.07 -5.17
CA PRO A 74 1.50 10.30 -4.81
C PRO A 74 1.72 8.78 -4.80
N LEU A 75 2.68 8.28 -5.57
CA LEU A 75 3.04 6.86 -5.71
C LEU A 75 4.23 6.45 -4.84
N ALA A 76 4.80 7.38 -4.06
CA ALA A 76 5.91 7.11 -3.15
C ALA A 76 5.44 6.36 -1.89
N PHE A 77 4.95 5.13 -2.06
CA PHE A 77 4.41 4.31 -0.97
C PHE A 77 5.46 3.98 0.08
N ALA A 78 5.18 4.34 1.34
CA ALA A 78 6.05 4.07 2.46
C ALA A 78 6.12 2.57 2.79
N PHE A 79 7.34 2.04 2.88
CA PHE A 79 7.61 0.63 3.23
C PHE A 79 8.12 0.51 4.66
N GLY A 80 8.03 -0.68 5.25
CA GLY A 80 8.55 -0.96 6.59
C GLY A 80 9.73 -1.91 6.53
N SER A 81 10.78 -1.64 7.32
CA SER A 81 11.89 -2.57 7.49
C SER A 81 11.40 -3.94 7.96
N ALA A 82 12.12 -4.99 7.58
CA ALA A 82 11.93 -6.29 8.20
C ALA A 82 12.23 -6.17 9.71
N ARG A 83 11.38 -6.76 10.55
CA ARG A 83 11.66 -6.92 11.98
C ARG A 83 12.39 -8.24 12.14
N GLU A 84 13.69 -8.16 12.33
CA GLU A 84 14.59 -9.30 12.42
C GLU A 84 15.47 -9.17 13.67
N GLY A 85 16.01 -10.28 14.16
CA GLY A 85 16.99 -10.26 15.25
C GLY A 85 18.30 -9.60 14.82
N SER A 86 19.24 -9.43 15.74
CA SER A 86 20.48 -8.65 15.55
C SER A 86 21.41 -9.15 14.43
N ASN A 87 21.26 -10.41 13.97
CA ASN A 87 22.08 -10.99 12.90
C ASN A 87 21.30 -12.09 12.15
N PRO A 88 20.35 -11.74 11.28
CA PRO A 88 19.56 -12.73 10.56
C PRO A 88 20.43 -13.44 9.52
N LYS A 89 20.38 -14.78 9.48
CA LYS A 89 21.09 -15.59 8.47
C LYS A 89 20.67 -15.25 7.03
N ASN A 90 19.44 -14.79 6.85
CA ASN A 90 18.90 -14.37 5.55
C ASN A 90 18.03 -13.11 5.76
N PRO A 91 18.63 -11.91 5.73
CA PRO A 91 17.89 -10.66 5.97
C PRO A 91 16.89 -10.40 4.85
N LYS A 92 15.62 -10.18 5.22
CA LYS A 92 14.56 -9.88 4.27
C LYS A 92 14.73 -8.48 3.70
N MET A 93 14.69 -8.36 2.37
CA MET A 93 14.84 -7.08 1.70
C MET A 93 13.47 -6.50 1.35
N ARG A 94 13.05 -5.46 2.08
CA ARG A 94 11.78 -4.75 1.83
C ARG A 94 11.92 -3.37 1.23
N ASN A 95 13.14 -2.86 1.09
CA ASN A 95 13.37 -1.54 0.51
C ASN A 95 13.20 -1.61 -1.00
N PRO A 96 12.17 -0.96 -1.59
CA PRO A 96 12.00 -0.96 -3.03
C PRO A 96 12.94 0.04 -3.74
N SER A 97 13.59 0.95 -3.01
CA SER A 97 14.43 2.01 -3.58
C SER A 97 15.62 1.46 -4.38
N ARG A 98 15.94 2.10 -5.52
CA ARG A 98 17.09 1.76 -6.38
C ARG A 98 17.52 3.00 -7.18
N GLY A 99 18.82 3.23 -7.36
CA GLY A 99 19.31 4.30 -8.24
C GLY A 99 18.94 5.68 -7.72
N SER A 100 18.11 6.45 -8.43
CA SER A 100 17.50 7.71 -7.97
C SER A 100 16.07 7.56 -7.43
N LEU A 101 15.43 6.40 -7.66
CA LEU A 101 14.08 6.10 -7.20
C LEU A 101 14.10 5.82 -5.69
N ARG A 102 13.44 6.66 -4.90
CA ARG A 102 13.44 6.61 -3.43
C ARG A 102 12.04 6.50 -2.89
N PHE A 103 11.87 5.63 -1.91
CA PHE A 103 10.61 5.44 -1.19
C PHE A 103 10.81 5.73 0.30
N PRO A 104 9.83 6.37 0.95
CA PRO A 104 9.94 6.68 2.37
C PRO A 104 9.83 5.42 3.24
N LYS A 105 10.41 5.47 4.44
CA LYS A 105 10.13 4.47 5.49
C LYS A 105 8.84 4.82 6.22
N LEU A 106 8.09 3.80 6.60
CA LEU A 106 6.90 3.93 7.41
C LEU A 106 7.27 4.48 8.79
N ARG A 107 6.56 5.53 9.22
CA ARG A 107 6.81 6.26 10.47
C ARG A 107 5.80 5.86 11.53
N GLN A 108 6.15 6.03 12.80
CA GLN A 108 5.20 5.95 13.92
C GLN A 108 4.35 7.24 14.00
N ASP A 109 3.74 7.62 12.88
CA ASP A 109 2.86 8.77 12.77
C ASP A 109 1.53 8.33 12.15
N SER A 110 0.45 8.52 12.89
CA SER A 110 -0.86 8.02 12.50
C SER A 110 -1.36 8.69 11.22
N ARG A 111 -1.15 10.00 11.08
CA ARG A 111 -1.62 10.74 9.90
C ARG A 111 -0.88 10.28 8.66
N PHE A 112 0.46 10.18 8.74
CA PHE A 112 1.29 9.67 7.68
C PHE A 112 0.87 8.25 7.25
N HIS A 113 0.56 7.37 8.21
CA HIS A 113 0.07 6.02 7.91
C HIS A 113 -1.31 6.07 7.22
N THR A 114 -2.24 6.89 7.72
CA THR A 114 -3.58 7.06 7.12
C THR A 114 -3.48 7.54 5.67
N GLU A 115 -2.62 8.51 5.36
CA GLU A 115 -2.44 9.01 4.00
C GLU A 115 -1.98 7.90 3.04
N HIS A 116 -1.09 7.00 3.50
CA HIS A 116 -0.59 5.89 2.69
C HIS A 116 -1.63 4.78 2.48
N VAL A 117 -2.39 4.44 3.53
CA VAL A 117 -3.54 3.53 3.43
C VAL A 117 -4.53 4.04 2.39
N MET A 118 -4.88 5.33 2.45
CA MET A 118 -5.84 5.93 1.53
C MET A 118 -5.36 5.87 0.08
N ARG A 119 -4.11 6.29 -0.18
CA ARG A 119 -3.52 6.23 -1.53
C ARG A 119 -3.51 4.80 -2.08
N ALA A 120 -3.13 3.83 -1.25
CA ALA A 120 -3.11 2.43 -1.65
C ALA A 120 -4.53 1.93 -1.96
N ASN A 121 -5.49 2.15 -1.07
CA ASN A 121 -6.87 1.73 -1.28
C ASN A 121 -7.48 2.36 -2.54
N TRP A 122 -7.21 3.64 -2.80
CA TRP A 122 -7.67 4.33 -4.00
C TRP A 122 -7.07 3.72 -5.27
N LEU A 123 -5.76 3.47 -5.26
CA LEU A 123 -5.08 2.82 -6.38
C LEU A 123 -5.64 1.42 -6.64
N LEU A 124 -5.69 0.56 -5.61
CA LEU A 124 -6.15 -0.83 -5.73
C LEU A 124 -7.60 -0.91 -6.20
N ARG A 125 -8.46 -0.08 -5.63
CA ARG A 125 -9.87 0.00 -6.03
C ARG A 125 -9.98 0.40 -7.49
N ARG A 126 -9.28 1.46 -7.90
CA ARG A 126 -9.32 1.93 -9.28
C ARG A 126 -8.79 0.88 -10.25
N THR A 127 -7.71 0.20 -9.90
CA THR A 127 -7.15 -0.90 -10.70
C THR A 127 -8.17 -2.00 -10.96
N LEU A 128 -8.94 -2.41 -9.93
CA LEU A 128 -10.00 -3.43 -10.07
C LEU A 128 -11.23 -2.94 -10.84
N GLU A 129 -11.57 -1.66 -10.69
CA GLU A 129 -12.65 -1.03 -11.47
C GLU A 129 -12.30 -1.00 -12.96
N ASP A 130 -11.06 -0.64 -13.30
CA ASP A 130 -10.56 -0.48 -14.67
C ASP A 130 -10.10 -1.79 -15.34
N ASN A 131 -9.69 -2.78 -14.55
CA ASN A 131 -9.19 -4.07 -15.04
C ASN A 131 -9.97 -5.22 -14.39
N PRO A 132 -11.14 -5.58 -14.93
CA PRO A 132 -11.93 -6.72 -14.45
C PRO A 132 -11.24 -8.02 -14.88
N GLY A 133 -10.11 -8.34 -14.24
CA GLY A 133 -9.41 -9.62 -14.38
C GLY A 133 -9.69 -10.54 -13.20
N THR A 134 -8.84 -11.54 -13.03
CA THR A 134 -8.95 -12.65 -12.06
C THR A 134 -9.37 -12.24 -10.65
N PHE A 135 -8.92 -11.09 -10.14
CA PHE A 135 -9.28 -10.64 -8.79
C PHE A 135 -10.74 -10.18 -8.70
N ARG A 136 -11.35 -9.59 -9.73
CA ARG A 136 -12.74 -9.14 -9.66
C ARG A 136 -13.75 -10.30 -9.70
N GLU A 137 -13.32 -11.47 -10.17
CA GLU A 137 -14.14 -12.68 -10.25
C GLU A 137 -14.25 -13.42 -8.90
N GLY A 138 -13.38 -13.10 -7.93
CA GLY A 138 -13.45 -13.61 -6.57
C GLY A 138 -14.55 -12.94 -5.73
N GLU A 139 -14.94 -13.59 -4.62
CA GLU A 139 -15.96 -13.04 -3.70
C GLU A 139 -15.51 -11.73 -3.04
N ASP A 140 -14.20 -11.54 -2.87
CA ASP A 140 -13.61 -10.34 -2.27
C ASP A 140 -12.30 -9.92 -2.94
N GLY A 141 -12.39 -9.61 -4.23
CA GLY A 141 -11.24 -9.28 -5.07
C GLY A 141 -10.31 -8.18 -4.57
N PHE A 142 -10.86 -7.20 -3.85
CA PHE A 142 -10.08 -6.12 -3.28
C PHE A 142 -9.15 -6.62 -2.16
N HIS A 143 -9.66 -7.43 -1.24
CA HIS A 143 -8.86 -8.00 -0.16
C HIS A 143 -7.92 -9.09 -0.67
N GLU A 144 -8.31 -9.87 -1.68
CA GLU A 144 -7.44 -10.84 -2.34
C GLU A 144 -6.22 -10.15 -2.99
N LEU A 145 -6.43 -9.05 -3.72
CA LEU A 145 -5.34 -8.26 -4.30
C LEU A 145 -4.43 -7.70 -3.19
N ALA A 146 -5.00 -7.14 -2.12
CA ALA A 146 -4.23 -6.63 -0.99
C ALA A 146 -3.42 -7.74 -0.29
N ALA A 147 -3.98 -8.95 -0.15
CA ALA A 147 -3.31 -10.11 0.41
C ALA A 147 -2.18 -10.61 -0.51
N GLY A 148 -2.37 -10.60 -1.83
CA GLY A 148 -1.32 -10.89 -2.81
C GLY A 148 -0.13 -9.93 -2.66
N LEU A 149 -0.39 -8.63 -2.57
CA LEU A 149 0.66 -7.61 -2.34
C LEU A 149 1.39 -7.82 -1.02
N PHE A 150 0.67 -8.23 0.02
CA PHE A 150 1.27 -8.56 1.31
C PHE A 150 2.25 -9.73 1.22
N MET A 151 1.94 -10.75 0.40
CA MET A 151 2.82 -11.89 0.14
C MET A 151 4.04 -11.50 -0.70
N VAL A 152 3.83 -10.74 -1.79
CA VAL A 152 4.92 -10.21 -2.63
C VAL A 152 5.89 -9.35 -1.81
N GLY A 153 5.35 -8.51 -0.93
CA GLY A 153 6.13 -7.59 -0.11
C GLY A 153 6.83 -8.23 1.08
N TYR A 154 6.68 -9.53 1.29
CA TYR A 154 7.32 -10.25 2.39
C TYR A 154 8.85 -10.10 2.34
N ASP A 155 9.40 -10.33 1.15
CA ASP A 155 10.79 -10.17 0.79
C ASP A 155 10.88 -9.95 -0.73
N LEU A 156 11.43 -8.82 -1.16
CA LEU A 156 11.56 -8.48 -2.57
C LEU A 156 12.73 -9.22 -3.24
N GLY A 157 13.68 -9.73 -2.44
CA GLY A 157 14.91 -10.34 -2.91
C GLY A 157 15.80 -9.41 -3.73
N PRO A 158 17.07 -9.77 -4.01
CA PRO A 158 18.03 -8.91 -4.72
C PRO A 158 17.60 -8.55 -6.16
N ALA A 159 16.70 -9.34 -6.76
CA ALA A 159 16.27 -9.19 -8.15
C ALA A 159 14.91 -8.52 -8.35
N GLY A 160 14.08 -8.32 -7.29
CA GLY A 160 12.74 -7.69 -7.29
C GLY A 160 11.90 -7.89 -8.54
N LEU A 161 10.93 -8.83 -8.52
CA LEU A 161 10.02 -9.21 -9.63
C LEU A 161 10.62 -8.98 -11.02
N ARG A 162 11.48 -9.88 -11.48
CA ARG A 162 11.79 -9.95 -12.91
C ARG A 162 10.55 -10.50 -13.62
N ALA A 163 9.82 -9.65 -14.34
CA ALA A 163 8.88 -10.13 -15.33
C ALA A 163 9.66 -11.02 -16.32
N ARG A 164 9.27 -12.29 -16.43
CA ARG A 164 9.70 -13.11 -17.57
C ARG A 164 9.08 -12.45 -18.80
N ARG A 165 9.92 -11.87 -19.65
CA ARG A 165 9.55 -11.54 -21.03
C ARG A 165 9.39 -12.84 -21.81
#